data_AF-A0AB73KXF3-F1
#
_entry.id   AF-A0AB73KXF3-F1
#
_cell.length_a   1.000
_cell.length_b   1.000
_cell.length_c   1.000
_cell.angle_alpha   90.00
_cell.angle_beta   90.00
_cell.angle_gamma   90.00
#
_symmetry.space_group_name_H-M   'P 1'
#
loop_
_entity.id
_entity.type
_entity.pdbx_description
1 polymer ?
#
loop_
_entity_poly.entity_id
_entity_poly.type
_entity_poly.pdbx_seq_one_letter_code
_entity_poly.pdbx_strand_id
1 'polypeptide(L)'
;LSYEVQVGSKYIANGSALTTVDAENLGGGKLRVTAPDRTGVWKLYVKVKDGKGNVGVGTTSLKVVAPPVTATNLARGRTATASSFQSDPTGGCPCGPEKAVDGDASSRWASDWSDPQWLQVDLGAAKAIRHVQLD
;
A
#
# COMPACT_ATOMS: atom_id res chain seq x y z
N LEU A 1 -16.31 0.45 30.69
CA LEU A 1 -15.40 -0.24 29.75
C LEU A 1 -14.43 0.77 29.19
N SER A 2 -13.15 0.44 29.07
CA SER A 2 -12.18 1.21 28.30
C SER A 2 -11.71 0.42 27.09
N TYR A 3 -11.32 1.14 26.03
CA TYR A 3 -10.95 0.56 24.75
C TYR A 3 -9.49 0.90 24.44
N GLU A 4 -8.78 -0.07 23.87
CA GLU A 4 -7.44 0.11 23.31
C GLU A 4 -7.44 -0.50 21.92
N VAL A 5 -7.09 0.30 20.92
CA VAL A 5 -7.02 -0.14 19.53
C VAL A 5 -5.57 -0.25 19.11
N GLN A 6 -5.21 -1.37 18.51
CA GLN A 6 -3.85 -1.60 18.01
C GLN A 6 -3.86 -2.15 16.59
N VAL A 7 -2.82 -1.85 15.83
CA VAL A 7 -2.60 -2.35 14.47
C VAL A 7 -1.31 -3.16 14.40
N GLY A 8 -1.35 -4.25 13.63
CA GLY A 8 -0.20 -5.11 13.35
C GLY A 8 0.13 -5.14 11.86
N SER A 9 1.41 -4.98 11.53
CA SER A 9 1.96 -4.89 10.16
C SER A 9 2.49 -6.22 9.61
N LYS A 10 2.11 -7.36 10.22
CA LYS A 10 2.64 -8.69 9.89
C LYS A 10 2.63 -9.01 8.39
N TYR A 11 1.58 -8.62 7.68
CA TYR A 11 1.42 -8.95 6.25
C TYR A 11 2.07 -7.96 5.28
N ILE A 12 2.58 -6.82 5.76
CA ILE A 12 3.17 -5.77 4.91
C ILE A 12 4.64 -5.49 5.21
N ALA A 13 5.10 -5.81 6.42
CA ALA A 13 6.45 -5.54 6.89
C ALA A 13 7.04 -6.69 7.71
N ASN A 14 6.36 -7.85 7.75
CA ASN A 14 6.70 -8.98 8.62
C ASN A 14 6.85 -8.60 10.11
N GLY A 15 6.26 -7.49 10.52
CA GLY A 15 6.36 -6.96 11.89
C GLY A 15 5.59 -7.82 12.89
N SER A 16 6.16 -8.01 14.07
CA SER A 16 5.53 -8.71 15.20
C SER A 16 4.95 -7.75 16.26
N ALA A 17 5.34 -6.47 16.20
CA ALA A 17 4.84 -5.46 17.13
C ALA A 17 3.40 -5.06 16.83
N LEU A 18 2.64 -4.79 17.89
CA LEU A 18 1.34 -4.13 17.81
C LEU A 18 1.52 -2.67 18.22
N THR A 19 1.11 -1.76 17.35
CA THR A 19 1.18 -0.32 17.59
C THR A 19 -0.20 0.17 18.02
N THR A 20 -0.28 0.82 19.18
CA THR A 20 -1.52 1.47 19.63
C THR A 20 -1.82 2.67 18.73
N VAL A 21 -3.08 2.78 18.31
CA VAL A 21 -3.57 3.89 17.48
C VAL A 21 -4.69 4.62 18.21
N ASP A 22 -4.83 5.91 17.90
CA ASP A 22 -5.92 6.71 18.44
C ASP A 22 -7.26 6.18 17.95
N ALA A 23 -8.21 6.13 18.88
CA ALA A 23 -9.57 5.71 18.62
C ALA A 23 -10.54 6.64 19.35
N GLU A 24 -11.47 7.23 18.61
CA GLU A 24 -12.55 8.02 19.16
C GLU A 24 -13.70 7.08 19.57
N ASN A 25 -14.10 7.13 20.84
CA ASN A 25 -15.25 6.38 21.32
C ASN A 25 -16.55 7.12 21.00
N LEU A 26 -17.36 6.54 20.11
CA LEU A 26 -18.62 7.13 19.67
C LEU A 26 -19.82 6.68 20.52
N GLY A 27 -19.60 5.88 21.56
CA GLY A 27 -20.67 5.28 22.37
C GLY A 27 -21.29 4.03 21.72
N GLY A 28 -22.11 3.31 22.49
CA GLY A 28 -22.82 2.12 22.00
C GLY A 28 -21.92 1.00 21.45
N GLY A 29 -20.67 0.91 21.91
CA GLY A 29 -19.68 -0.06 21.43
C GLY A 29 -19.06 0.29 20.07
N LYS A 30 -19.26 1.51 19.55
CA LYS A 30 -18.69 1.98 18.28
C LYS A 30 -17.41 2.77 18.52
N LEU A 31 -16.38 2.47 17.73
CA LEU A 31 -15.10 3.18 17.71
C LEU A 31 -14.85 3.74 16.31
N ARG A 32 -14.31 4.95 16.21
CA ARG A 32 -13.75 5.49 14.96
C ARG A 32 -12.23 5.46 15.07
N VAL A 33 -11.58 4.94 14.04
CA VAL A 33 -10.14 4.73 13.97
C VAL A 33 -9.65 5.17 12.60
N THR A 34 -8.53 5.89 12.53
CA THR A 34 -7.87 6.24 11.26
C THR A 34 -6.99 5.07 10.83
N ALA A 35 -7.14 4.64 9.57
CA ALA A 35 -6.30 3.57 9.03
C ALA A 35 -4.84 4.03 8.87
N PRO A 36 -3.86 3.11 8.97
CA PRO A 36 -2.47 3.42 8.63
C PRO A 36 -2.31 3.92 7.20
N ASP A 37 -1.25 4.70 6.96
CA ASP A 37 -0.95 5.36 5.67
C ASP A 37 -0.27 4.44 4.63
N ARG A 38 0.26 3.29 5.06
CA ARG A 38 0.83 2.29 4.16
C ARG A 38 -0.22 1.30 3.65
N THR A 39 -0.28 1.16 2.33
CA THR A 39 -1.15 0.19 1.65
C THR A 39 -0.83 -1.25 2.03
N GLY A 40 -1.83 -2.12 1.94
CA GLY A 40 -1.74 -3.55 2.21
C GLY A 40 -2.66 -4.01 3.35
N VAL A 41 -2.45 -5.26 3.78
CA VAL A 41 -3.30 -5.91 4.79
C VAL A 41 -2.76 -5.64 6.20
N TRP A 42 -3.59 -5.08 7.05
CA TRP A 42 -3.31 -4.81 8.45
C TRP A 42 -4.24 -5.64 9.35
N LYS A 43 -3.71 -6.07 10.50
CA LYS A 43 -4.53 -6.72 11.54
C LYS A 43 -4.90 -5.69 12.59
N LEU A 44 -6.20 -5.46 12.79
CA LEU A 44 -6.74 -4.59 13.83
C LEU A 44 -7.09 -5.42 15.07
N TYR A 45 -6.69 -4.92 16.23
CA TYR A 45 -6.99 -5.47 17.54
C TYR A 45 -7.80 -4.43 18.32
N VAL A 46 -8.94 -4.83 18.86
CA VAL A 46 -9.73 -4.02 19.79
C VAL A 46 -9.75 -4.75 21.11
N LYS A 47 -9.07 -4.19 22.11
CA LYS A 47 -9.11 -4.69 23.49
C LYS A 47 -10.12 -3.89 24.28
N VAL A 48 -10.96 -4.59 25.04
CA VAL A 48 -11.99 -4.02 25.90
C VAL A 48 -11.66 -4.42 27.33
N LYS A 49 -11.39 -3.44 28.19
CA LYS A 49 -11.07 -3.65 29.60
C LYS A 49 -12.29 -3.25 30.43
N ASP A 50 -12.65 -4.07 31.42
CA ASP A 50 -13.79 -3.79 32.29
C ASP A 50 -13.43 -2.98 33.55
N GLY A 51 -12.14 -2.73 33.78
CA GLY A 51 -11.63 -2.05 34.97
C GLY A 51 -11.51 -2.95 36.22
N LYS A 52 -11.86 -4.24 36.11
CA LYS A 52 -11.77 -5.25 37.16
C LYS A 52 -10.73 -6.34 36.83
N GLY A 53 -9.92 -6.11 35.80
CA GLY A 53 -8.89 -7.03 35.33
C GLY A 53 -9.32 -7.93 34.17
N ASN A 54 -10.59 -7.92 33.78
CA ASN A 54 -11.03 -8.70 32.61
C ASN A 54 -10.75 -7.93 31.32
N VAL A 55 -10.22 -8.65 30.32
CA VAL A 55 -9.92 -8.11 29.00
C VAL A 55 -10.51 -9.01 27.92
N GLY A 56 -11.43 -8.47 27.13
CA GLY A 56 -11.89 -9.08 25.89
C GLY A 56 -11.07 -8.55 24.70
N VAL A 57 -10.77 -9.39 23.72
CA VAL A 57 -10.06 -8.98 22.50
C VAL A 57 -10.82 -9.44 21.28
N GLY A 58 -11.20 -8.50 20.42
CA GLY A 58 -11.71 -8.75 19.07
C GLY A 58 -10.64 -8.41 18.05
N THR A 59 -10.60 -9.16 16.94
CA THR A 59 -9.67 -8.85 15.84
C THR A 59 -10.35 -8.93 14.49
N THR A 60 -9.91 -8.08 13.57
CA THR A 60 -10.34 -8.12 12.16
C THR A 60 -9.17 -7.70 11.27
N SER A 61 -9.25 -8.06 9.99
CA SER A 61 -8.27 -7.61 8.99
C SER A 61 -8.86 -6.46 8.19
N LEU A 62 -8.06 -5.43 7.94
CA LEU A 62 -8.42 -4.32 7.06
C LEU A 62 -7.40 -4.25 5.92
N LYS A 63 -7.89 -3.98 4.70
CA LYS A 63 -7.04 -3.72 3.54
C LYS A 63 -7.01 -2.22 3.30
N VAL A 64 -5.85 -1.60 3.53
CA VAL A 64 -5.59 -0.21 3.11
C VAL A 64 -5.25 -0.25 1.63
N VAL A 65 -5.98 0.51 0.82
CA VAL A 65 -5.72 0.64 -0.61
C VAL A 65 -5.35 2.08 -0.91
N ALA A 66 -4.57 2.28 -1.97
CA ALA A 66 -4.32 3.61 -2.48
C ALA A 66 -5.67 4.30 -2.79
N PRO A 67 -5.80 5.61 -2.52
CA PRO A 67 -7.00 6.35 -2.90
C PRO A 67 -7.25 6.20 -4.41
N PRO A 68 -8.51 6.04 -4.86
CA PRO A 68 -8.80 6.04 -6.28
C PRO A 68 -8.41 7.38 -6.88
N VAL A 69 -7.47 7.38 -7.82
CA VAL A 69 -7.12 8.57 -8.58
C VAL A 69 -8.19 8.75 -9.66
N THR A 70 -9.12 9.68 -9.42
CA THR A 70 -10.18 10.05 -10.38
C THR A 70 -9.66 10.92 -11.52
N ALA A 71 -8.43 11.41 -11.41
CA ALA A 71 -7.77 12.16 -12.46
C ALA A 71 -7.27 11.24 -13.59
N THR A 72 -7.14 11.79 -14.79
CA THR A 72 -6.54 11.10 -15.93
C THR A 72 -5.11 10.65 -15.59
N ASN A 73 -4.81 9.35 -15.71
CA ASN A 73 -3.44 8.85 -15.64
C ASN A 73 -2.65 9.37 -16.86
N LEU A 74 -1.78 10.36 -16.63
CA LEU A 74 -0.98 10.99 -17.68
C LEU A 74 0.08 10.07 -18.27
N ALA A 75 0.52 9.06 -17.50
CA ALA A 75 1.56 8.11 -17.87
C ALA A 75 1.02 6.94 -18.69
N ARG A 76 -0.28 6.62 -18.61
CA ARG A 76 -0.85 5.43 -19.23
C ARG A 76 -0.59 5.40 -20.75
N GLY A 77 0.03 4.32 -21.23
CA GLY A 77 0.38 4.11 -22.63
C GLY A 77 1.45 5.06 -23.19
N ARG A 78 2.15 5.81 -22.32
CA ARG A 78 3.28 6.64 -22.73
C ARG A 78 4.54 5.82 -22.96
N THR A 79 5.48 6.39 -23.71
CA THR A 79 6.81 5.80 -23.87
C THR A 79 7.53 5.84 -22.54
N ALA A 80 7.92 4.67 -22.05
CA ALA A 80 8.75 4.51 -20.87
C ALA A 80 10.13 3.97 -21.27
N THR A 81 11.19 4.49 -20.65
CA THR A 81 12.57 4.02 -20.78
C THR A 81 13.14 3.77 -19.40
N ALA A 82 14.10 2.85 -19.28
CA ALA A 82 14.73 2.52 -18.02
C ALA A 82 16.25 2.33 -18.19
N SER A 83 16.98 2.38 -17.08
CA SER A 83 18.40 2.03 -17.03
C SER A 83 18.67 0.58 -17.43
N SER A 84 17.78 -0.31 -17.01
CA SER A 84 17.81 -1.75 -17.31
C SER A 84 16.40 -2.32 -17.19
N PHE A 85 16.23 -3.55 -17.65
CA PHE A 85 15.07 -4.36 -17.32
C PHE A 85 15.47 -5.83 -17.33
N GLN A 86 14.88 -6.62 -16.43
CA GLN A 86 15.05 -8.06 -16.44
C GLN A 86 14.35 -8.63 -17.67
N SER A 87 15.13 -9.25 -18.55
CA SER A 87 14.63 -10.14 -19.58
C SER A 87 14.90 -11.57 -19.14
N ASP A 88 13.87 -12.31 -18.74
CA ASP A 88 14.05 -13.74 -18.49
C ASP A 88 14.16 -14.49 -19.84
N PRO A 89 15.32 -15.08 -20.18
CA PRO A 89 15.48 -15.84 -21.42
C PRO A 89 14.62 -17.12 -21.46
N THR A 90 14.05 -17.54 -20.32
CA THR A 90 13.10 -18.66 -20.20
C THR A 90 11.63 -18.21 -20.13
N GLY A 91 11.36 -16.90 -20.23
CA GLY A 91 10.01 -16.35 -20.42
C GLY A 91 9.24 -15.96 -19.16
N GLY A 92 9.84 -16.00 -17.97
CA GLY A 92 9.16 -15.72 -16.70
C GLY A 92 8.89 -14.25 -16.37
N CYS A 93 9.53 -13.28 -17.04
CA CYS A 93 9.31 -11.85 -16.79
C CYS A 93 9.64 -11.02 -18.04
N PRO A 94 8.67 -10.72 -18.93
CA PRO A 94 8.83 -9.68 -19.95
C PRO A 94 8.64 -8.31 -19.30
N CYS A 95 9.56 -7.95 -18.41
CA CYS A 95 9.40 -6.88 -17.42
C CYS A 95 10.01 -5.56 -17.89
N GLY A 96 9.76 -5.25 -19.16
CA GLY A 96 10.20 -4.02 -19.81
C GLY A 96 9.57 -2.76 -19.20
N PRO A 97 10.15 -1.58 -19.43
CA PRO A 97 9.69 -0.32 -18.86
C PRO A 97 8.23 0.02 -19.21
N GLU A 98 7.74 -0.42 -20.37
CA GLU A 98 6.37 -0.21 -20.82
C GLU A 98 5.32 -0.84 -19.88
N LYS A 99 5.70 -1.88 -19.13
CA LYS A 99 4.84 -2.55 -18.16
C LYS A 99 4.51 -1.70 -16.94
N ALA A 100 5.31 -0.67 -16.66
CA ALA A 100 5.00 0.26 -15.58
C ALA A 100 3.84 1.22 -15.92
N VAL A 101 3.41 1.28 -17.19
CA VAL A 101 2.46 2.28 -17.69
C VAL A 101 1.35 1.69 -18.57
N ASP A 102 1.22 0.36 -18.67
CA ASP A 102 0.19 -0.30 -19.48
C ASP A 102 -1.19 -0.32 -18.79
N GLY A 103 -1.22 -0.14 -17.47
CA GLY A 103 -2.44 -0.18 -16.65
C GLY A 103 -2.92 -1.59 -16.33
N ASP A 104 -2.04 -2.58 -16.44
CA ASP A 104 -2.29 -3.97 -16.06
C ASP A 104 -1.57 -4.30 -14.74
N ALA A 105 -2.33 -4.47 -13.66
CA ALA A 105 -1.78 -4.80 -12.34
C ALA A 105 -1.19 -6.22 -12.24
N SER A 106 -1.30 -7.03 -13.30
CA SER A 106 -0.64 -8.34 -13.40
C SER A 106 0.75 -8.28 -14.03
N SER A 107 1.13 -7.11 -14.57
CA SER A 107 2.43 -6.85 -15.20
C SER A 107 3.26 -5.87 -14.35
N ARG A 108 4.59 -5.84 -14.55
CA ARG A 108 5.48 -4.89 -13.87
C ARG A 108 6.76 -4.62 -14.65
N TRP A 109 7.38 -3.47 -14.43
CA TRP A 109 8.80 -3.27 -14.72
C TRP A 109 9.64 -3.86 -13.58
N ALA A 110 10.79 -4.45 -13.91
CA ALA A 110 11.78 -4.89 -12.93
C ALA A 110 13.17 -4.57 -13.47
N SER A 111 14.00 -3.88 -12.69
CA SER A 111 15.39 -3.60 -13.03
C SER A 111 16.30 -4.80 -12.77
N ASP A 112 17.53 -4.75 -13.27
CA ASP A 112 18.59 -5.63 -12.81
C ASP A 112 18.87 -5.46 -11.31
N TRP A 113 19.44 -6.50 -10.68
CA TRP A 113 19.79 -6.55 -9.26
C TRP A 113 21.06 -5.74 -8.94
N SER A 114 21.09 -4.48 -9.34
CA SER A 114 22.19 -3.55 -9.06
C SER A 114 21.62 -2.16 -8.85
N ASP A 115 22.25 -1.35 -8.02
CA ASP A 115 21.86 0.05 -7.82
C ASP A 115 22.98 0.98 -8.31
N PRO A 116 22.65 2.18 -8.83
CA PRO A 116 21.31 2.75 -8.96
C PRO A 116 20.56 2.33 -10.24
N GLN A 117 19.22 2.31 -10.18
CA GLN A 117 18.34 2.08 -11.33
C GLN A 117 17.31 3.21 -11.48
N TRP A 118 16.87 3.46 -12.70
CA TRP A 118 15.89 4.49 -13.00
C TRP A 118 14.88 4.04 -14.05
N LEU A 119 13.68 4.61 -13.96
CA LEU A 119 12.60 4.54 -14.95
C LEU A 119 12.18 5.97 -15.28
N GLN A 120 12.06 6.27 -16.56
CA GLN A 120 11.61 7.55 -17.09
C GLN A 120 10.36 7.33 -17.95
N VAL A 121 9.40 8.25 -17.84
CA VAL A 121 8.19 8.25 -18.66
C VAL A 121 8.10 9.56 -19.42
N ASP A 122 8.02 9.49 -20.74
CA ASP A 122 7.83 10.67 -21.59
C ASP A 122 6.33 11.03 -21.69
N LEU A 123 5.95 12.14 -21.06
CA LEU A 123 4.57 12.66 -21.09
C LEU A 123 4.22 13.40 -22.39
N GLY A 124 5.19 13.54 -23.31
CA GLY A 124 5.09 14.20 -24.62
C GLY A 124 5.11 15.73 -24.60
N ALA A 125 4.89 16.35 -23.43
CA ALA A 125 5.00 17.78 -23.19
C ALA A 125 5.07 18.03 -21.67
N ALA A 126 5.41 19.26 -21.25
CA ALA A 126 5.26 19.66 -19.85
C ALA A 126 3.80 19.48 -19.40
N LYS A 127 3.60 18.71 -18.32
CA LYS A 127 2.31 18.50 -17.68
C LYS A 127 2.38 18.85 -16.20
N ALA A 128 1.31 19.40 -15.65
CA ALA A 128 1.18 19.55 -14.20
C ALA A 128 0.93 18.16 -13.57
N ILE A 129 1.86 17.72 -12.72
CA ILE A 129 1.75 16.48 -11.96
C ILE A 129 1.27 16.85 -10.55
N ARG A 130 0.19 16.22 -10.09
CA ARG A 130 -0.32 16.41 -8.73
C ARG A 130 0.07 15.29 -7.77
N HIS A 131 0.28 14.09 -8.32
CA HIS A 131 0.55 12.88 -7.54
C HIS A 131 1.26 11.85 -8.42
N VAL A 132 2.08 11.00 -7.79
CA VAL A 132 2.65 9.79 -8.38
C VAL A 132 2.20 8.62 -7.51
N GLN A 133 1.53 7.65 -8.11
CA GLN A 133 1.10 6.44 -7.44
C GLN A 133 1.93 5.26 -7.93
N LEU A 134 2.37 4.43 -6.98
CA LEU A 134 2.97 3.11 -7.23
C LEU A 134 2.04 2.07 -6.59
N ASP A 135 1.79 0.96 -7.29
CA ASP A 135 0.87 -0.10 -6.88
C ASP A 135 1.59 -1.31 -6.26
#